data_AF-A0A7D5PD64-F1
#
_entry.id   AF-A0A7D5PD64-F1
#
_cell.length_a   1.000
_cell.length_b   1.000
_cell.length_c   1.000
_cell.angle_alpha   90.00
_cell.angle_beta   90.00
_cell.angle_gamma   90.00
#
_symmetry.space_group_name_H-M   'P 1'
#
loop_
_entity.id
_entity.type
_entity.pdbx_description
1 polymer ?
#
loop_
_entity_poly.entity_id
_entity_poly.type
_entity_poly.pdbx_seq_one_letter_code
_entity_poly.pdbx_strand_id
1 'polypeptide(L)' 'MPAKTGASHALAALVSMLAGTVLSKYVWELLPPLASVGESVSAGLVAATGVALPRPLSGSLVVILGLSFVWGTIYHYARH' A
#
# COMPACT_ATOMS: atom_id res chain seq x y z
N MET A 1 -22.25 -16.30 12.83
CA MET A 1 -21.88 -16.15 14.26
C MET A 1 -21.13 -14.82 14.43
N PRO A 2 -21.79 -13.78 14.98
CA PRO A 2 -21.26 -12.40 15.03
C PRO A 2 -19.89 -12.27 15.73
N ALA A 3 -19.65 -13.05 16.78
CA ALA A 3 -18.37 -13.05 17.50
C ALA A 3 -17.21 -13.62 16.66
N LYS A 4 -17.45 -14.68 15.87
CA LYS A 4 -16.43 -15.27 14.99
C LYS A 4 -16.12 -14.37 13.79
N THR A 5 -17.13 -13.69 13.24
CA THR A 5 -16.94 -12.71 12.15
C THR A 5 -16.28 -11.43 12.67
N GLY A 6 -16.66 -10.94 13.86
CA GLY A 6 -16.03 -9.77 14.49
C GLY A 6 -14.55 -10.00 14.84
N ALA A 7 -14.21 -11.17 15.41
CA ALA A 7 -12.83 -11.51 15.73
C ALA A 7 -11.94 -11.64 14.49
N SER A 8 -12.44 -12.26 13.42
CA SER A 8 -11.70 -12.36 12.15
C SER A 8 -11.51 -11.00 11.49
N HIS A 9 -12.50 -10.10 11.54
CA HIS A 9 -12.32 -8.71 11.06
C HIS A 9 -11.30 -7.91 11.89
N ALA A 10 -11.36 -8.00 13.22
CA ALA A 10 -10.42 -7.31 14.10
C ALA A 10 -8.98 -7.83 13.90
N LEU A 11 -8.82 -9.15 13.79
CA LEU A 11 -7.53 -9.77 13.52
C LEU A 11 -6.99 -9.39 12.13
N ALA A 12 -7.84 -9.37 11.11
CA ALA A 12 -7.45 -8.96 9.76
C ALA A 12 -7.00 -7.49 9.74
N ALA A 13 -7.70 -6.59 10.44
CA ALA A 13 -7.31 -5.20 10.58
C ALA A 13 -5.96 -5.06 11.29
N LEU A 14 -5.76 -5.78 12.40
CA LEU A 14 -4.51 -5.77 13.16
C LEU A 14 -3.33 -6.28 12.31
N VAL A 15 -3.49 -7.43 11.67
CA VAL A 15 -2.45 -8.03 10.81
C VAL A 15 -2.12 -7.11 9.64
N SER A 16 -3.12 -6.48 9.02
CA SER A 16 -2.90 -5.52 7.93
C SER A 16 -2.12 -4.29 8.41
N MET A 17 -2.42 -3.78 9.60
CA MET A 17 -1.72 -2.64 10.19
C MET A 17 -0.25 -2.98 10.49
N LEU A 18 0.00 -4.15 11.07
CA LEU A 18 1.35 -4.65 11.35
C LEU A 18 2.14 -4.89 10.07
N ALA A 19 1.53 -5.58 9.09
CA ALA A 19 2.15 -5.84 7.80
C ALA A 19 2.49 -4.54 7.07
N GLY A 20 1.59 -3.55 7.06
CA GLY A 20 1.84 -2.23 6.49
C GLY A 20 3.01 -1.49 7.16
N THR A 21 3.08 -1.56 8.49
CA THR A 21 4.18 -0.96 9.27
C THR A 21 5.52 -1.59 8.92
N VAL A 22 5.57 -2.92 8.87
CA VAL A 22 6.77 -3.69 8.52
C VAL A 22 7.19 -3.44 7.07
N LEU A 23 6.24 -3.51 6.12
CA LEU A 23 6.49 -3.22 4.71
C LEU A 23 7.03 -1.81 4.48
N SER A 24 6.59 -0.82 5.27
CA SER A 24 7.10 0.54 5.13
C SER A 24 8.63 0.60 5.27
N LYS A 25 9.21 -0.16 6.20
CA LYS A 25 10.66 -0.24 6.38
C LYS A 25 11.35 -0.86 5.16
N TYR A 26 10.80 -1.94 4.63
CA TYR A 26 11.35 -2.66 3.47
C TYR A 26 11.28 -1.83 2.18
N VAL A 27 10.27 -0.99 2.03
CA VAL A 27 10.13 -0.10 0.87
C VAL A 27 11.24 0.95 0.85
N TRP A 28 11.62 1.48 2.01
CA TRP A 28 12.65 2.51 2.11
C TRP A 28 14.07 1.96 2.17
N GLU A 29 14.29 0.81 2.80
CA GLU A 29 15.64 0.26 3.00
C GLU A 29 16.06 -0.78 1.94
N LEU A 30 15.12 -1.58 1.43
CA LEU A 30 15.42 -2.74 0.58
C LEU A 30 15.00 -2.59 -0.88
N LEU A 31 14.19 -1.57 -1.20
CA LEU A 31 13.77 -1.26 -2.56
C LEU A 31 14.11 0.19 -2.94
N PRO A 32 15.40 0.56 -3.03
CA PRO A 32 15.82 1.90 -3.46
C PRO A 32 15.14 2.39 -4.77
N PRO A 33 14.86 1.53 -5.77
CA PRO A 33 14.08 1.93 -6.93
C PRO A 33 12.65 2.41 -6.59
N LEU A 34 11.98 1.81 -5.60
CA LEU A 34 10.64 2.25 -5.20
C LEU A 34 10.65 3.62 -4.52
N ALA A 35 11.73 4.01 -3.83
CA ALA A 35 11.86 5.36 -3.30
C ALA A 35 11.86 6.40 -4.44
N SER A 36 12.62 6.16 -5.50
CA SER A 36 12.64 7.05 -6.69
C SER A 36 11.31 7.09 -7.44
N VAL A 37 10.59 5.96 -7.49
CA VAL A 37 9.23 5.91 -8.06
C VAL A 37 8.24 6.68 -7.18
N GLY A 38 8.34 6.56 -5.85
CA GLY A 38 7.55 7.33 -4.90
C GLY A 38 7.76 8.83 -5.00
N GLU A 39 9.01 9.26 -5.27
CA GLU A 39 9.31 10.67 -5.55
C GLU A 39 8.69 11.14 -6.87
N SER A 40 8.77 10.34 -7.93
CA SER A 40 8.17 10.65 -9.23
C SER A 40 6.64 10.75 -9.15
N VAL A 41 6.00 9.83 -8.42
CA VAL A 41 4.55 9.86 -8.17
C VAL A 41 4.15 11.06 -7.31
N SER A 42 4.94 11.39 -6.28
CA SER A 42 4.73 12.59 -5.47
C SER A 42 4.82 13.86 -6.32
N ALA A 43 5.83 13.97 -7.20
CA ALA A 43 6.00 15.11 -8.08
C ALA A 43 4.81 15.27 -9.05
N GLY A 44 4.31 14.17 -9.61
CA GLY A 44 3.09 14.19 -10.44
C GLY A 44 1.84 14.64 -9.67
N LEU A 45 1.66 14.14 -8.45
CA LEU A 45 0.56 14.55 -7.57
C LEU A 45 0.62 16.03 -7.21
N VAL A 46 1.81 16.54 -6.87
CA VAL A 46 2.03 17.97 -6.62
C VAL A 46 1.71 18.80 -7.87
N ALA A 47 2.18 18.36 -9.04
CA ALA A 47 1.91 19.07 -10.29
C ALA A 47 0.40 19.12 -10.62
N ALA A 48 -0.34 18.06 -10.31
CA ALA A 48 -1.77 17.98 -10.59
C ALA A 48 -2.65 18.68 -9.55
N THR A 49 -2.24 18.69 -8.27
CA THR A 49 -3.10 19.11 -7.15
C THR A 49 -2.58 20.33 -6.39
N GLY A 50 -1.31 20.70 -6.58
CA GLY A 50 -0.62 21.71 -5.78
C GLY A 50 -0.25 21.27 -4.35
N VAL A 51 -0.57 20.03 -3.96
CA VAL A 51 -0.40 19.56 -2.58
C VAL A 51 0.84 18.67 -2.45
N ALA A 52 1.80 19.10 -1.64
CA ALA A 52 2.97 18.30 -1.27
C ALA A 52 2.60 17.19 -0.29
N LEU A 53 2.88 15.95 -0.68
CA LEU A 53 2.73 14.79 0.20
C LEU A 53 4.06 14.51 0.94
N PRO A 54 4.01 14.21 2.24
CA PRO A 54 5.18 13.70 2.96
C PRO A 54 5.72 12.43 2.30
N ARG A 55 7.05 12.30 2.20
CA ARG A 55 7.71 11.14 1.56
C ARG A 55 7.19 9.77 2.04
N PRO A 56 6.96 9.53 3.36
CA PRO A 56 6.41 8.26 3.81
C PRO A 56 5.05 7.92 3.19
N LEU A 57 4.24 8.94 2.93
CA LEU A 57 2.88 8.83 2.39
C LEU A 57 2.89 8.53 0.89
N SER A 58 3.78 9.17 0.11
CA SER A 58 3.93 8.89 -1.32
C SER A 58 4.47 7.48 -1.59
N GLY A 59 5.46 7.02 -0.83
CA GLY A 59 5.95 5.63 -0.94
C GLY A 59 4.87 4.61 -0.58
N SER A 60 4.08 4.88 0.46
CA SER A 60 2.96 4.02 0.85
C SER A 60 1.89 3.92 -0.24
N LEU A 61 1.57 5.03 -0.93
CA LEU A 61 0.62 5.05 -2.04
C LEU A 61 1.06 4.14 -3.20
N VAL A 62 2.34 4.20 -3.60
CA VAL A 62 2.88 3.35 -4.67
C VAL A 62 2.72 1.86 -4.33
N VAL A 63 3.05 1.50 -3.09
CA VAL A 63 2.95 0.11 -2.61
C VAL A 63 1.50 -0.37 -2.58
N ILE A 64 0.59 0.45 -2.05
CA ILE A 64 -0.84 0.14 -2.00
C ILE A 64 -1.39 -0.05 -3.41
N LEU A 65 -1.07 0.84 -4.35
CA LEU A 65 -1.50 0.74 -5.74
C LEU A 65 -0.96 -0.53 -6.40
N GLY A 66 0.33 -0.82 -6.20
CA GLY A 66 0.96 -2.03 -6.74
C GLY A 66 0.32 -3.31 -6.22
N LEU A 67 0.14 -3.43 -4.90
CA LEU A 67 -0.52 -4.57 -4.27
C LEU A 67 -1.99 -4.70 -4.71
N SER A 68 -2.71 -3.58 -4.82
CA SER A 68 -4.11 -3.57 -5.27
C SER A 68 -4.23 -4.03 -6.72
N PHE A 69 -3.32 -3.60 -7.59
CA PHE A 69 -3.28 -4.01 -8.99
C PHE A 69 -2.96 -5.50 -9.13
N VAL A 70 -1.94 -6.00 -8.41
CA VAL A 70 -1.57 -7.42 -8.41
C VAL A 70 -2.74 -8.26 -7.91
N TRP A 71 -3.35 -7.88 -6.79
CA TRP A 71 -4.51 -8.59 -6.25
C TRP A 71 -5.70 -8.56 -7.22
N GLY A 72 -6.03 -7.40 -7.78
CA GLY A 72 -7.11 -7.28 -8.76
C GLY A 72 -6.89 -8.16 -9.99
N THR A 73 -5.64 -8.25 -10.47
CA THR A 73 -5.25 -9.12 -11.59
C THR A 73 -5.41 -10.59 -11.22
N ILE A 74 -4.82 -11.02 -10.10
CA ILE A 74 -4.94 -12.41 -9.62
C ILE A 74 -6.40 -12.80 -9.42
N TYR A 75 -7.18 -11.92 -8.80
CA TYR A 75 -8.60 -12.15 -8.55
C TYR A 75 -9.38 -12.42 -9.84
N HIS A 76 -9.18 -11.61 -10.88
CA HIS A 76 -9.87 -11.79 -12.16
C HIS A 76 -9.35 -13.03 -12.90
N TYR A 77 -8.06 -13.33 -12.82
CA TYR A 77 -7.47 -14.46 -13.55
C TYR A 77 -7.71 -15.82 -12.88
N ALA A 78 -7.85 -15.87 -11.55
CA ALA A 78 -8.02 -17.11 -10.79
C ALA A 78 -9.49 -17.42 -10.45
N ARG A 79 -10.40 -16.47 -10.64
CA ARG A 79 -11.86 -16.67 -10.47
C ARG A 79 -12.63 -16.79 -11.79
N HIS A 80 -11.94 -16.68 -12.93
CA HIS A 80 -12.42 -17.11 -14.24
C HIS A 80 -11.65 -18.35 -14.68
#